data_AF-A0A7X6QL42-F1
#
_entry.id   AF-A0A7X6QL42-F1
#
_cell.length_a   1.000
_cell.length_b   1.000
_cell.length_c   1.000
_cell.angle_alpha   90.00
_cell.angle_beta   90.00
_cell.angle_gamma   90.00
#
_symmetry.space_group_name_H-M   'P 1'
#
loop_
_entity.id
_entity.type
_entity.pdbx_description
1 polymer ?
#
loop_
_entity_poly.entity_id
_entity_poly.type
_entity_poly.pdbx_seq_one_letter_code
_entity_poly.pdbx_strand_id
1 'polypeptide(L)'
;MLVVLFLLIPLPKFDDPRSTVVYASNEELLGARIAADGQWRFAPEEKIPENYARALILYEDKYFRFHPGINPVSLGRAFIQNLKAGRIVSGGSTLSMQLARMSRKNPTRNFSGKFLEILMALKLECCYTKDKILALYADVAPFGGNVVGITAASWRYFNRPPERLSWAEAATLAVLPNAPALIHPGRNAALLKQKRNALLARLFKKEYIDSLSYQLALAESLPRAPLPLPGLALHVVEKAHKQFPGQNIYTTIDYTLQEKSIHLLEQQSKELEQNEIHNLAALVCDVRKNSILAYAGNISAIAQLDVFVDIAQTPRSSDSILKPLL
;
A
#
# COMPACT_ATOMS: atom_id res chain seq x y z
N MET A 1 17.59 1.56 -37.21
CA MET A 1 17.31 2.73 -36.33
C MET A 1 16.46 2.36 -35.11
N LEU A 2 15.31 1.69 -35.25
CA LEU A 2 14.41 1.37 -34.11
C LEU A 2 15.04 0.40 -33.07
N VAL A 3 15.80 -0.60 -33.53
CA VAL A 3 16.51 -1.57 -32.66
C VAL A 3 17.61 -0.88 -31.84
N VAL A 4 18.35 0.04 -32.46
CA VAL A 4 19.39 0.83 -31.77
C VAL A 4 18.76 1.72 -30.70
N LEU A 5 17.63 2.37 -31.02
CA LEU A 5 16.89 3.18 -30.05
C LEU A 5 16.34 2.33 -28.87
N PHE A 6 15.83 1.14 -29.15
CA PHE A 6 15.37 0.19 -28.13
C PHE A 6 16.49 -0.28 -27.18
N LEU A 7 17.69 -0.53 -27.72
CA LEU A 7 18.86 -0.90 -26.92
C LEU A 7 19.34 0.26 -26.05
N LEU A 8 19.32 1.49 -26.58
CA LEU A 8 19.79 2.69 -25.88
C LEU A 8 18.82 3.23 -24.80
N ILE A 9 17.53 2.95 -24.88
CA ILE A 9 16.55 3.40 -23.86
C ILE A 9 16.84 2.68 -22.54
N PRO A 10 17.06 3.36 -21.41
CA PRO A 10 17.30 2.68 -20.14
C PRO A 10 16.06 1.89 -19.70
N LEU A 11 16.28 0.78 -18.98
CA LEU A 11 15.19 0.06 -18.34
C LEU A 11 14.49 1.00 -17.32
N PRO A 12 13.15 1.03 -17.27
CA PRO A 12 12.42 1.78 -16.26
C PRO A 12 12.89 1.42 -14.84
N LYS A 13 13.17 2.45 -14.04
CA LYS A 13 13.54 2.31 -12.63
C LYS A 13 12.40 2.78 -11.73
N PHE A 14 12.34 2.22 -10.52
CA PHE A 14 11.27 2.46 -9.54
C PHE A 14 11.90 2.68 -8.17
N ASP A 15 12.79 3.66 -8.09
CA ASP A 15 13.68 3.91 -6.94
C ASP A 15 13.16 5.05 -6.05
N ASP A 16 11.85 5.31 -6.07
CA ASP A 16 11.26 6.38 -5.25
C ASP A 16 11.37 6.04 -3.75
N PRO A 17 11.53 7.05 -2.86
CA PRO A 17 11.69 6.82 -1.41
C PRO A 17 10.55 5.97 -0.82
N ARG A 18 10.87 5.03 0.07
CA ARG A 18 9.85 4.17 0.67
C ARG A 18 9.56 4.52 2.12
N SER A 19 8.38 4.10 2.57
CA SER A 19 7.97 4.12 3.96
C SER A 19 8.78 3.11 4.76
N THR A 20 9.08 3.43 6.01
CA THR A 20 9.67 2.45 6.94
C THR A 20 8.52 1.68 7.56
N VAL A 21 8.49 0.36 7.42
CA VAL A 21 7.36 -0.47 7.86
C VAL A 21 7.87 -1.51 8.85
N VAL A 22 7.20 -1.64 9.99
CA VAL A 22 7.58 -2.59 11.04
C VAL A 22 6.50 -3.65 11.19
N TYR A 23 6.94 -4.89 11.14
CA TYR A 23 6.10 -6.07 11.27
C TYR A 23 6.45 -6.85 12.53
N ALA A 24 5.44 -7.49 13.09
CA ALA A 24 5.58 -8.49 14.14
C ALA A 24 6.22 -9.78 13.58
N SER A 25 6.55 -10.70 14.48
CA SER A 25 7.11 -12.02 14.14
C SER A 25 6.22 -12.88 13.24
N ASN A 26 4.91 -12.61 13.23
CA ASN A 26 3.92 -13.26 12.36
C ASN A 26 3.54 -12.41 11.13
N GLU A 27 4.37 -11.44 10.76
CA GLU A 27 4.19 -10.54 9.60
C GLU A 27 2.96 -9.61 9.67
N GLU A 28 2.31 -9.50 10.84
CA GLU A 28 1.28 -8.49 11.07
C GLU A 28 1.89 -7.10 11.23
N LEU A 29 1.22 -6.07 10.70
CA LEU A 29 1.72 -4.70 10.72
C LEU A 29 1.66 -4.11 12.14
N LEU A 30 2.81 -3.75 12.70
CA LEU A 30 2.90 -3.04 13.99
C LEU A 30 2.81 -1.53 13.84
N GLY A 31 3.31 -1.01 12.71
CA GLY A 31 3.19 0.39 12.33
C GLY A 31 4.16 0.81 11.24
N ALA A 32 4.08 2.06 10.81
CA ALA A 32 4.95 2.58 9.76
C ALA A 32 5.24 4.08 9.90
N ARG A 33 6.28 4.52 9.18
CA ARG A 33 6.62 5.92 8.95
C ARG A 33 6.60 6.26 7.49
N ILE A 34 6.05 7.44 7.21
CA ILE A 34 5.90 7.98 5.87
C ILE A 34 7.26 8.12 5.18
N ALA A 35 7.29 7.99 3.86
CA ALA A 35 8.52 8.17 3.10
C ALA A 35 8.97 9.64 3.12
N ALA A 36 10.24 9.88 2.81
CA ALA A 36 10.84 11.22 2.81
C ALA A 36 10.18 12.21 1.82
N ASP A 37 9.54 11.70 0.77
CA ASP A 37 8.78 12.49 -0.21
C ASP A 37 7.31 12.73 0.20
N GLY A 38 6.93 12.35 1.42
CA GLY A 38 5.57 12.50 1.95
C GLY A 38 4.56 11.49 1.39
N GLN A 39 5.03 10.44 0.71
CA GLN A 39 4.17 9.37 0.20
C GLN A 39 4.14 8.17 1.15
N TRP A 40 2.97 7.58 1.33
CA TRP A 40 2.83 6.22 1.83
C TRP A 40 3.13 5.28 0.68
N ARG A 41 4.31 4.66 0.71
CA ARG A 41 4.82 3.75 -0.32
C ARG A 41 5.53 2.60 0.38
N PHE A 42 4.85 1.46 0.48
CA PHE A 42 5.40 0.29 1.17
C PHE A 42 6.33 -0.47 0.21
N ALA A 43 7.09 -1.44 0.72
CA ALA A 43 7.83 -2.32 -0.17
C ALA A 43 6.85 -3.20 -0.98
N PRO A 44 7.20 -3.53 -2.25
CA PRO A 44 6.37 -4.33 -3.12
C PRO A 44 6.29 -5.76 -2.62
N GLU A 45 5.11 -6.34 -2.78
CA GLU A 45 4.94 -7.78 -2.73
C GLU A 45 5.48 -8.42 -4.01
N GLU A 46 6.07 -9.61 -3.90
CA GLU A 46 6.51 -10.37 -5.07
C GLU A 46 5.33 -10.80 -5.95
N LYS A 47 4.19 -11.06 -5.32
CA LYS A 47 2.97 -11.51 -5.96
C LYS A 47 1.79 -10.72 -5.42
N ILE A 48 0.97 -10.21 -6.32
CA ILE A 48 -0.27 -9.54 -5.97
C ILE A 48 -1.41 -10.53 -5.74
N PRO A 49 -2.40 -10.18 -4.91
CA PRO A 49 -3.60 -10.98 -4.72
C PRO A 49 -4.35 -11.26 -6.04
N GLU A 50 -4.81 -12.49 -6.22
CA GLU A 50 -5.45 -12.94 -7.47
C GLU A 50 -6.74 -12.17 -7.79
N ASN A 51 -7.52 -11.84 -6.76
CA ASN A 51 -8.73 -11.02 -6.90
C ASN A 51 -8.42 -9.63 -7.45
N TYR A 52 -7.38 -8.97 -6.94
CA TYR A 52 -6.91 -7.69 -7.46
C TYR A 52 -6.33 -7.82 -8.87
N ALA A 53 -5.50 -8.83 -9.13
CA ALA A 53 -4.93 -9.07 -10.45
C ALA A 53 -6.02 -9.22 -11.52
N ARG A 54 -7.04 -10.04 -11.26
CA ARG A 54 -8.20 -10.22 -12.16
C ARG A 54 -8.99 -8.94 -12.34
N ALA A 55 -9.28 -8.23 -11.26
CA ALA A 55 -10.00 -6.96 -11.31
C ALA A 55 -9.25 -5.91 -12.14
N LEU A 56 -7.95 -5.75 -11.90
CA LEU A 56 -7.09 -4.79 -12.60
C LEU A 56 -6.99 -5.11 -14.09
N ILE A 57 -6.65 -6.36 -14.45
CA ILE A 57 -6.56 -6.79 -15.86
C ILE A 57 -7.89 -6.57 -16.56
N LEU A 58 -9.01 -6.97 -15.94
CA LEU A 58 -10.32 -6.83 -16.58
C LEU A 58 -10.72 -5.37 -16.75
N TYR A 59 -10.37 -4.50 -15.80
CA TYR A 59 -10.70 -3.08 -15.84
C TYR A 59 -9.83 -2.30 -16.83
N GLU A 60 -8.51 -2.43 -16.72
CA GLU A 60 -7.52 -1.64 -17.47
C GLU A 60 -7.18 -2.24 -18.83
N ASP A 61 -6.90 -3.54 -18.89
CA ASP A 61 -6.26 -4.15 -20.05
C ASP A 61 -6.65 -5.63 -20.22
N LYS A 62 -7.86 -5.85 -20.73
CA LYS A 62 -8.46 -7.20 -20.88
C LYS A 62 -7.63 -8.19 -21.72
N TYR A 63 -6.67 -7.72 -22.51
CA TYR A 63 -5.80 -8.56 -23.33
C TYR A 63 -4.35 -8.56 -22.85
N PHE A 64 -4.10 -8.04 -21.64
CA PHE A 64 -2.76 -7.87 -21.07
C PHE A 64 -1.85 -9.08 -21.24
N ARG A 65 -2.39 -10.29 -21.03
CA ARG A 65 -1.63 -11.55 -21.12
C ARG A 65 -1.23 -11.95 -22.55
N PHE A 66 -1.86 -11.37 -23.58
CA PHE A 66 -1.73 -11.82 -24.97
C PHE A 66 -0.95 -10.88 -25.87
N HIS A 67 -0.61 -9.67 -25.42
CA HIS A 67 0.13 -8.71 -26.24
C HIS A 67 1.49 -8.37 -25.63
N PRO A 68 2.49 -7.99 -26.44
CA PRO A 68 3.82 -7.60 -25.95
C PRO A 68 3.82 -6.13 -25.50
N GLY A 69 3.02 -5.77 -24.49
CA GLY A 69 2.98 -4.41 -23.93
C GLY A 69 2.27 -3.34 -24.75
N ILE A 70 1.94 -3.57 -26.02
CA ILE A 70 1.08 -2.69 -26.82
C ILE A 70 -0.05 -3.50 -27.44
N ASN A 71 -1.25 -2.92 -27.48
CA ASN A 71 -2.41 -3.54 -28.09
C ASN A 71 -2.86 -2.76 -29.34
N PRO A 72 -2.46 -3.21 -30.56
CA PRO A 72 -2.76 -2.50 -31.81
C PRO A 72 -4.25 -2.34 -32.07
N VAL A 73 -5.06 -3.34 -31.70
CA VAL A 73 -6.52 -3.32 -31.85
C VAL A 73 -7.14 -2.24 -30.96
N SER A 74 -6.70 -2.18 -29.70
CA SER A 74 -7.17 -1.16 -28.75
C SER A 74 -6.73 0.25 -29.15
N LEU A 75 -5.50 0.40 -29.65
CA LEU A 75 -4.95 1.66 -30.19
C LEU A 75 -5.74 2.15 -31.41
N GLY A 76 -5.97 1.28 -32.40
CA GLY A 76 -6.71 1.62 -33.61
C GLY A 76 -8.17 1.98 -33.31
N ARG A 77 -8.84 1.20 -32.44
CA ARG A 77 -10.20 1.51 -31.99
C ARG A 77 -10.28 2.85 -31.26
N ALA A 78 -9.34 3.12 -30.35
CA ALA A 78 -9.30 4.38 -29.62
C ALA A 78 -9.04 5.57 -30.55
N PHE A 79 -8.17 5.41 -31.55
CA PHE A 79 -7.91 6.42 -32.57
C PHE A 79 -9.17 6.78 -33.36
N ILE A 80 -9.89 5.78 -33.89
CA ILE A 80 -11.15 5.99 -34.63
C ILE A 80 -12.20 6.67 -33.75
N GLN A 81 -12.35 6.25 -32.49
CA GLN A 81 -13.31 6.86 -31.56
C GLN A 81 -12.96 8.32 -31.25
N ASN A 82 -11.68 8.63 -31.05
CA ASN A 82 -11.24 9.99 -30.76
C ASN A 82 -11.38 10.92 -31.98
N LEU A 83 -11.11 10.42 -33.18
CA LEU A 83 -11.35 11.16 -34.43
C LEU A 83 -12.83 11.47 -34.61
N LYS A 84 -13.72 10.47 -34.41
CA LYS A 84 -15.17 10.67 -34.52
C LYS A 84 -15.73 11.63 -33.47
N ALA A 85 -15.14 11.66 -32.27
CA ALA A 85 -15.61 12.50 -31.17
C ALA A 85 -14.96 13.89 -31.10
N GLY A 86 -13.95 14.17 -31.94
CA GLY A 86 -13.19 15.44 -31.92
C GLY A 86 -12.41 15.70 -30.62
N ARG A 87 -12.37 14.73 -29.69
CA ARG A 87 -11.70 14.82 -28.38
C ARG A 87 -11.23 13.45 -27.94
N ILE A 88 -10.32 13.38 -26.97
CA ILE A 88 -9.87 12.11 -26.40
C ILE A 88 -11.00 11.54 -25.52
N VAL A 89 -11.72 10.55 -26.03
CA VAL A 89 -12.82 9.85 -25.34
C VAL A 89 -12.40 8.44 -24.88
N SER A 90 -11.45 7.82 -25.58
CA SER A 90 -11.01 6.45 -25.33
C SER A 90 -9.48 6.37 -25.21
N GLY A 91 -9.01 5.77 -24.11
CA GLY A 91 -7.60 5.49 -23.88
C GLY A 91 -7.19 4.17 -24.53
N GLY A 92 -6.09 4.19 -25.29
CA GLY A 92 -5.49 2.99 -25.89
C GLY A 92 -4.23 2.51 -25.17
N SER A 93 -3.96 3.00 -23.97
CA SER A 93 -2.74 2.65 -23.20
C SER A 93 -2.95 1.35 -22.43
N THR A 94 -2.03 0.42 -22.59
CA THR A 94 -1.94 -0.85 -21.85
C THR A 94 -1.37 -0.65 -20.45
N LEU A 95 -1.45 -1.67 -19.60
CA LEU A 95 -0.80 -1.64 -18.27
C LEU A 95 0.71 -1.38 -18.37
N SER A 96 1.39 -1.99 -19.34
CA SER A 96 2.84 -1.82 -19.54
C SER A 96 3.21 -0.41 -20.00
N MET A 97 2.37 0.22 -20.85
CA MET A 97 2.53 1.64 -21.22
C MET A 97 2.29 2.57 -20.02
N GLN A 98 1.27 2.28 -19.22
CA GLN A 98 1.01 3.05 -18.01
C GLN A 98 2.16 2.92 -17.01
N LEU A 99 2.71 1.72 -16.81
CA LEU A 99 3.88 1.47 -15.97
C LEU A 99 5.10 2.26 -16.45
N ALA A 100 5.40 2.20 -17.75
CA ALA A 100 6.48 2.99 -18.36
C ALA A 100 6.29 4.50 -18.22
N ARG A 101 5.04 4.98 -18.20
CA ARG A 101 4.72 6.39 -17.95
C ARG A 101 4.95 6.76 -16.48
N MET A 102 4.53 5.90 -15.55
CA MET A 102 4.69 6.13 -14.11
C MET A 102 6.15 6.16 -13.70
N SER A 103 7.00 5.29 -14.27
CA SER A 103 8.45 5.31 -14.03
C SER A 103 9.13 6.62 -14.43
N ARG A 104 8.47 7.44 -15.25
CA ARG A 104 8.95 8.76 -15.72
C ARG A 104 8.28 9.92 -14.99
N LYS A 105 7.60 9.67 -13.88
CA LYS A 105 6.87 10.68 -13.10
C LYS A 105 5.73 11.34 -13.88
N ASN A 106 5.05 10.59 -14.76
CA ASN A 106 3.87 11.01 -15.51
C ASN A 106 4.04 12.36 -16.26
N PRO A 107 4.96 12.44 -17.24
CA PRO A 107 5.18 13.65 -18.03
C PRO A 107 3.95 14.05 -18.86
N THR A 108 3.94 15.29 -19.37
CA THR A 108 2.84 15.82 -20.20
C THR A 108 2.56 14.96 -21.42
N ARG A 109 1.27 14.84 -21.75
CA ARG A 109 0.77 13.94 -22.80
C ARG A 109 1.04 14.49 -24.20
N ASN A 110 2.27 14.29 -24.67
CA ASN A 110 2.71 14.66 -26.01
C ASN A 110 2.92 13.40 -26.88
N PHE A 111 2.83 13.54 -28.20
CA PHE A 111 3.03 12.42 -29.14
C PHE A 111 4.39 11.73 -28.97
N SER A 112 5.46 12.51 -28.77
CA SER A 112 6.81 12.00 -28.49
C SER A 112 6.87 11.22 -27.17
N GLY A 113 6.19 11.71 -26.12
CA GLY A 113 6.08 11.02 -24.85
C GLY A 113 5.40 9.66 -24.99
N LYS A 114 4.32 9.59 -25.77
CA LYS A 114 3.58 8.36 -26.05
C LYS A 114 4.40 7.35 -26.87
N PHE A 115 5.20 7.81 -27.81
CA PHE A 115 6.12 6.93 -28.54
C PHE A 115 7.18 6.33 -27.61
N LEU A 116 7.72 7.12 -26.68
CA LEU A 116 8.67 6.64 -25.68
C LEU A 116 8.02 5.65 -24.70
N GLU A 117 6.76 5.88 -24.28
CA GLU A 117 5.98 4.91 -23.49
C GLU A 117 5.86 3.56 -24.20
N ILE A 118 5.63 3.55 -25.51
CA ILE A 118 5.54 2.31 -26.30
C ILE A 118 6.87 1.57 -26.30
N LEU A 119 7.98 2.26 -26.56
CA LEU A 119 9.30 1.63 -26.59
C LEU A 119 9.71 1.08 -25.22
N MET A 120 9.42 1.82 -24.15
CA MET A 120 9.69 1.38 -22.78
C MET A 120 8.77 0.22 -22.36
N ALA A 121 7.51 0.23 -22.78
CA ALA A 121 6.59 -0.89 -22.55
C ALA A 121 7.06 -2.17 -23.22
N LEU A 122 7.51 -2.09 -24.47
CA LEU A 122 8.15 -3.22 -25.16
C LEU A 122 9.37 -3.72 -24.40
N LYS A 123 10.21 -2.79 -23.90
CA LYS A 123 11.42 -3.15 -23.15
C LYS A 123 11.10 -3.85 -21.83
N LEU A 124 10.09 -3.38 -21.11
CA LEU A 124 9.60 -4.03 -19.89
C LEU A 124 9.15 -5.46 -20.16
N GLU A 125 8.41 -5.69 -21.25
CA GLU A 125 7.90 -7.01 -21.63
C GLU A 125 8.98 -7.97 -22.11
N CYS A 126 10.10 -7.47 -22.62
CA CYS A 126 11.27 -8.30 -22.94
C CYS A 126 12.07 -8.69 -21.70
N CYS A 127 12.05 -7.86 -20.64
CA CYS A 127 12.89 -8.07 -19.44
C CYS A 127 12.13 -8.72 -18.28
N TYR A 128 10.81 -8.56 -18.20
CA TYR A 128 10.00 -9.00 -17.08
C TYR A 128 8.83 -9.87 -17.53
N THR A 129 8.45 -10.83 -16.68
CA THR A 129 7.25 -11.62 -16.86
C THR A 129 5.99 -10.77 -16.65
N LYS A 130 4.85 -11.22 -17.18
CA LYS A 130 3.55 -10.57 -16.99
C LYS A 130 3.19 -10.37 -15.53
N ASP A 131 3.47 -11.36 -14.69
CA ASP A 131 3.19 -11.27 -13.25
C ASP A 131 4.10 -10.23 -12.58
N LYS A 132 5.38 -10.16 -12.98
CA LYS A 132 6.29 -9.13 -12.46
C LYS A 132 5.88 -7.73 -12.90
N ILE A 133 5.42 -7.55 -14.14
CA ILE A 133 4.89 -6.26 -14.62
C ILE A 133 3.65 -5.85 -13.82
N LEU A 134 2.75 -6.79 -13.51
CA LEU A 134 1.58 -6.51 -12.68
C LEU A 134 1.96 -6.12 -11.25
N ALA A 135 2.92 -6.83 -10.64
CA ALA A 135 3.42 -6.50 -9.31
C ALA A 135 4.07 -5.10 -9.28
N LEU A 136 4.92 -4.79 -10.27
CA LEU A 136 5.52 -3.46 -10.41
C LEU A 136 4.47 -2.37 -10.63
N TYR A 137 3.44 -2.62 -11.45
CA TYR A 137 2.33 -1.71 -11.62
C TYR A 137 1.61 -1.46 -10.30
N ALA A 138 1.27 -2.52 -9.58
CA ALA A 138 0.56 -2.44 -8.31
C ALA A 138 1.38 -1.71 -7.24
N ASP A 139 2.71 -1.77 -7.28
CA ASP A 139 3.64 -1.08 -6.37
C ASP A 139 3.67 0.45 -6.59
N VAL A 140 3.62 0.89 -7.85
CA VAL A 140 3.85 2.31 -8.19
C VAL A 140 2.58 3.07 -8.57
N ALA A 141 1.45 2.36 -8.68
CA ALA A 141 0.17 2.97 -9.01
C ALA A 141 -0.29 3.94 -7.91
N PRO A 142 -0.77 5.15 -8.27
CA PRO A 142 -1.35 6.08 -7.30
C PRO A 142 -2.79 5.70 -6.96
N PHE A 143 -3.11 5.59 -5.68
CA PHE A 143 -4.48 5.28 -5.23
C PHE A 143 -5.22 6.50 -4.65
N GLY A 144 -4.55 7.65 -4.58
CA GLY A 144 -5.14 8.96 -4.25
C GLY A 144 -4.52 9.58 -3.00
N GLY A 145 -4.60 10.91 -2.89
CA GLY A 145 -3.88 11.65 -1.86
C GLY A 145 -2.38 11.36 -1.93
N ASN A 146 -1.81 10.94 -0.80
CA ASN A 146 -0.41 10.56 -0.69
C ASN A 146 -0.20 9.04 -0.60
N VAL A 147 -1.08 8.24 -1.19
CA VAL A 147 -1.04 6.77 -1.13
C VAL A 147 -0.62 6.20 -2.49
N VAL A 148 0.51 5.50 -2.50
CA VAL A 148 1.12 4.87 -3.68
C VAL A 148 1.36 3.40 -3.36
N GLY A 149 0.93 2.53 -4.27
CA GLY A 149 1.08 1.09 -4.12
C GLY A 149 -0.12 0.43 -3.44
N ILE A 150 -0.44 -0.80 -3.87
CA ILE A 150 -1.59 -1.54 -3.37
C ILE A 150 -1.48 -1.87 -1.88
N THR A 151 -0.29 -2.22 -1.40
CA THR A 151 -0.06 -2.56 0.00
C THR A 151 -0.31 -1.36 0.90
N ALA A 152 0.19 -0.18 0.53
CA ALA A 152 -0.14 1.03 1.27
C ALA A 152 -1.63 1.36 1.19
N ALA A 153 -2.26 1.17 0.01
CA ALA A 153 -3.68 1.43 -0.18
C ALA A 153 -4.60 0.50 0.61
N SER A 154 -4.27 -0.80 0.72
CA SER A 154 -5.07 -1.78 1.46
C SER A 154 -5.10 -1.41 2.95
N TRP A 155 -3.95 -1.07 3.52
CA TRP A 155 -3.87 -0.62 4.91
C TRP A 155 -4.55 0.72 5.13
N ARG A 156 -4.31 1.69 4.25
CA ARG A 156 -4.85 3.04 4.40
C ARG A 156 -6.36 3.12 4.17
N TYR A 157 -6.95 2.27 3.34
CA TYR A 157 -8.39 2.35 3.06
C TYR A 157 -9.22 1.27 3.75
N PHE A 158 -8.62 0.12 4.06
CA PHE A 158 -9.34 -1.06 4.57
C PHE A 158 -8.71 -1.68 5.82
N ASN A 159 -7.59 -1.12 6.32
CA ASN A 159 -6.84 -1.58 7.50
C ASN A 159 -6.57 -3.09 7.50
N ARG A 160 -6.15 -3.62 6.34
CA ARG A 160 -5.80 -5.02 6.15
C ARG A 160 -4.76 -5.19 5.05
N PRO A 161 -3.99 -6.29 5.06
CA PRO A 161 -3.04 -6.57 4.00
C PRO A 161 -3.76 -6.92 2.68
N PRO A 162 -3.11 -6.74 1.50
CA PRO A 162 -3.74 -6.96 0.20
C PRO A 162 -4.36 -8.35 0.02
N GLU A 163 -3.75 -9.38 0.58
CA GLU A 163 -4.18 -10.77 0.47
C GLU A 163 -5.54 -11.01 1.13
N ARG A 164 -5.92 -10.14 2.08
CA ARG A 164 -7.20 -10.20 2.80
C ARG A 164 -8.26 -9.27 2.21
N LEU A 165 -8.02 -8.65 1.06
CA LEU A 165 -9.00 -7.79 0.41
C LEU A 165 -10.20 -8.59 -0.08
N SER A 166 -11.40 -8.05 0.10
CA SER A 166 -12.61 -8.59 -0.53
C SER A 166 -12.63 -8.31 -2.04
N TRP A 167 -13.56 -8.91 -2.77
CA TRP A 167 -13.78 -8.57 -4.19
C TRP A 167 -14.23 -7.11 -4.38
N ALA A 168 -15.02 -6.56 -3.46
CA ALA A 168 -15.44 -5.16 -3.54
C ALA A 168 -14.25 -4.21 -3.32
N GLU A 169 -13.40 -4.52 -2.35
CA GLU A 169 -12.20 -3.74 -2.02
C GLU A 169 -11.18 -3.82 -3.17
N ALA A 170 -10.89 -5.01 -3.67
CA ALA A 170 -10.02 -5.23 -4.82
C ALA A 170 -10.53 -4.52 -6.09
N ALA A 171 -11.82 -4.61 -6.38
CA ALA A 171 -12.44 -3.91 -7.50
C ALA A 171 -12.40 -2.38 -7.31
N THR A 172 -12.54 -1.89 -6.08
CA THR A 172 -12.40 -0.46 -5.77
C THR A 172 -10.98 0.00 -6.06
N LEU A 173 -9.97 -0.70 -5.53
CA LEU A 173 -8.56 -0.36 -5.76
C LEU A 173 -8.18 -0.46 -7.24
N ALA A 174 -8.72 -1.43 -7.99
CA ALA A 174 -8.45 -1.56 -9.43
C ALA A 174 -8.93 -0.35 -10.25
N VAL A 175 -9.93 0.39 -9.78
CA VAL A 175 -10.48 1.57 -10.46
C VAL A 175 -9.65 2.83 -10.25
N LEU A 176 -8.94 2.94 -9.12
CA LEU A 176 -8.30 4.17 -8.66
C LEU A 176 -7.07 4.63 -9.46
N PRO A 177 -6.16 3.76 -9.95
CA PRO A 177 -4.94 4.19 -10.64
C PRO A 177 -5.17 5.20 -11.77
N ASN A 178 -6.25 5.01 -12.53
CA ASN A 178 -6.63 5.91 -13.63
C ASN A 178 -7.42 7.15 -13.21
N ALA A 179 -8.00 7.15 -12.01
CA ALA A 179 -8.76 8.28 -11.50
C ALA A 179 -8.59 8.41 -9.97
N PRO A 180 -7.38 8.76 -9.48
CA PRO A 180 -7.09 8.73 -8.05
C PRO A 180 -7.97 9.69 -7.23
N ALA A 181 -8.39 10.80 -7.83
CA ALA A 181 -9.28 11.78 -7.20
C ALA A 181 -10.68 11.23 -6.84
N LEU A 182 -11.05 10.05 -7.34
CA LEU A 182 -12.34 9.43 -7.01
C LEU A 182 -12.42 8.93 -5.57
N ILE A 183 -11.28 8.72 -4.91
CA ILE A 183 -11.24 8.18 -3.54
C ILE A 183 -11.76 9.17 -2.49
N HIS A 184 -11.80 10.47 -2.80
CA HIS A 184 -12.21 11.49 -1.84
C HIS A 184 -13.70 11.38 -1.52
N PRO A 185 -14.08 11.17 -0.24
CA PRO A 185 -15.47 11.07 0.19
C PRO A 185 -16.27 12.32 -0.19
N GLY A 186 -17.56 12.14 -0.52
CA GLY A 186 -18.45 13.21 -0.95
C GLY A 186 -18.65 13.22 -2.46
N ARG A 187 -18.18 14.29 -3.14
CA ARG A 187 -18.55 14.65 -4.53
C ARG A 187 -18.38 13.51 -5.55
N ASN A 188 -17.45 12.58 -5.32
CA ASN A 188 -17.12 11.51 -6.27
C ASN A 188 -17.57 10.11 -5.84
N ALA A 189 -18.15 9.95 -4.64
CA ALA A 189 -18.47 8.63 -4.08
C ALA A 189 -19.47 7.84 -4.94
N ALA A 190 -20.49 8.51 -5.49
CA ALA A 190 -21.47 7.89 -6.38
C ALA A 190 -20.80 7.36 -7.67
N LEU A 191 -19.89 8.13 -8.25
CA LEU A 191 -19.15 7.75 -9.46
C LEU A 191 -18.19 6.58 -9.19
N LEU A 192 -17.48 6.60 -8.06
CA LEU A 192 -16.62 5.48 -7.66
C LEU A 192 -17.44 4.20 -7.46
N LYS A 193 -18.60 4.30 -6.79
CA LYS A 193 -19.50 3.15 -6.55
C LYS A 193 -20.01 2.58 -7.87
N GLN A 194 -20.41 3.45 -8.80
CA GLN A 194 -20.85 3.04 -10.13
C GLN A 194 -19.75 2.29 -10.88
N LYS A 195 -18.52 2.82 -10.90
CA LYS A 195 -17.38 2.18 -11.57
C LYS A 195 -17.01 0.84 -10.94
N ARG A 196 -16.95 0.77 -9.60
CA ARG A 196 -16.73 -0.47 -8.85
C ARG A 196 -17.80 -1.52 -9.19
N ASN A 197 -19.07 -1.15 -9.10
CA ASN A 197 -20.18 -2.07 -9.36
C ASN A 197 -20.22 -2.55 -10.82
N ALA A 198 -19.87 -1.68 -11.77
CA ALA A 198 -19.72 -2.07 -13.17
C ALA A 198 -18.58 -3.07 -13.37
N LEU A 199 -17.45 -2.90 -12.67
CA LEU A 199 -16.35 -3.87 -12.69
C LEU A 199 -16.77 -5.21 -12.04
N LEU A 200 -17.46 -5.18 -10.90
CA LEU A 200 -18.01 -6.38 -10.25
C LEU A 200 -18.95 -7.15 -11.17
N ALA A 201 -19.85 -6.46 -11.89
CA ALA A 201 -20.74 -7.09 -12.86
C ALA A 201 -19.96 -7.76 -14.01
N ARG A 202 -18.85 -7.15 -14.45
CA ARG A 202 -17.96 -7.75 -15.46
C ARG A 202 -17.20 -8.96 -14.93
N LEU A 203 -16.75 -8.92 -13.67
CA LEU A 203 -16.10 -10.06 -12.99
C LEU A 203 -17.06 -11.25 -12.88
N PHE A 204 -18.31 -10.99 -12.48
CA PHE A 204 -19.37 -12.00 -12.41
C PHE A 204 -19.69 -12.60 -13.78
N LYS A 205 -19.87 -11.76 -14.81
CA LYS A 205 -20.11 -12.23 -16.20
C LYS A 205 -18.94 -13.05 -16.78
N LYS A 206 -17.74 -12.86 -16.24
CA LYS A 206 -16.53 -13.63 -16.60
C LYS A 206 -16.30 -14.84 -15.70
N GLU A 207 -17.25 -15.15 -14.82
CA GLU A 207 -17.21 -16.30 -13.91
C GLU A 207 -15.99 -16.29 -12.98
N TYR A 208 -15.39 -15.12 -12.74
CA TYR A 208 -14.31 -14.98 -11.76
C TYR A 208 -14.82 -14.97 -10.33
N ILE A 209 -16.10 -14.64 -10.13
CA ILE A 209 -16.81 -14.66 -8.86
C ILE A 209 -18.17 -15.33 -9.05
N ASP A 210 -18.63 -16.03 -8.02
CA ASP A 210 -19.94 -16.66 -8.00
C ASP A 210 -21.04 -15.64 -7.64
N SER A 211 -22.31 -16.09 -7.71
CA SER A 211 -23.45 -15.21 -7.45
C SER A 211 -23.46 -14.68 -6.02
N LEU A 212 -23.10 -15.53 -5.03
CA LEU A 212 -23.06 -15.13 -3.63
C LEU A 212 -22.00 -14.04 -3.39
N SER A 213 -20.76 -14.26 -3.84
CA SER A 213 -19.67 -13.27 -3.70
C SER A 213 -20.00 -11.98 -4.43
N TYR A 214 -20.66 -12.05 -5.58
CA TYR A 214 -21.10 -10.85 -6.31
C TYR A 214 -22.11 -10.04 -5.51
N GLN A 215 -23.15 -10.68 -4.93
CA GLN A 215 -24.14 -9.97 -4.12
C GLN A 215 -23.53 -9.38 -2.84
N LEU A 216 -22.66 -10.13 -2.15
CA LEU A 216 -21.92 -9.63 -0.99
C LEU A 216 -21.05 -8.41 -1.36
N ALA A 217 -20.29 -8.50 -2.46
CA ALA A 217 -19.43 -7.41 -2.91
C ALA A 217 -20.21 -6.13 -3.32
N LEU A 218 -21.43 -6.27 -3.83
CA LEU A 218 -22.30 -5.12 -4.12
C LEU A 218 -22.79 -4.43 -2.84
N ALA A 219 -23.04 -5.20 -1.78
CA ALA A 219 -23.53 -4.70 -0.50
C ALA A 219 -22.44 -3.99 0.31
N GLU A 220 -21.16 -4.33 0.10
CA GLU A 220 -20.03 -3.67 0.77
C GLU A 220 -19.98 -2.16 0.50
N SER A 221 -19.72 -1.39 1.56
CA SER A 221 -19.54 0.06 1.49
C SER A 221 -18.23 0.44 0.81
N LEU A 222 -18.18 1.64 0.22
CA LEU A 222 -16.91 2.22 -0.22
C LEU A 222 -16.05 2.63 0.97
N PRO A 223 -14.71 2.66 0.81
CA PRO A 223 -13.84 3.25 1.82
C PRO A 223 -14.20 4.73 2.01
N ARG A 224 -14.00 5.21 3.25
CA ARG A 224 -14.19 6.61 3.63
C ARG A 224 -12.85 7.34 3.58
N ALA A 225 -12.58 8.20 4.57
CA ALA A 225 -11.27 8.80 4.74
C ALA A 225 -10.21 7.71 5.03
N PRO A 226 -8.94 7.96 4.69
CA PRO A 226 -7.84 7.07 5.05
C PRO A 226 -7.80 6.78 6.56
N LEU A 227 -7.71 5.50 6.92
CA LEU A 227 -7.61 5.00 8.29
C LEU A 227 -6.18 5.17 8.82
N PRO A 228 -6.00 5.49 10.12
CA PRO A 228 -4.68 5.45 10.73
C PRO A 228 -4.08 4.05 10.60
N LEU A 229 -2.77 3.99 10.42
CA LEU A 229 -2.06 2.71 10.47
C LEU A 229 -2.03 2.21 11.93
N PRO A 230 -1.85 0.90 12.15
CA PRO A 230 -1.57 0.37 13.48
C PRO A 230 -0.44 1.17 14.15
N GLY A 231 -0.66 1.55 15.41
CA GLY A 231 0.28 2.32 16.23
C GLY A 231 0.79 1.51 17.42
N LEU A 232 0.79 0.18 17.32
CA LEU A 232 0.98 -0.72 18.45
C LEU A 232 2.41 -0.68 19.03
N ALA A 233 3.40 -0.30 18.22
CA ALA A 233 4.80 -0.28 18.64
C ALA A 233 5.50 1.04 18.24
N LEU A 234 4.94 2.17 18.67
CA LEU A 234 5.39 3.52 18.30
C LEU A 234 6.92 3.72 18.36
N HIS A 235 7.53 3.43 19.51
CA HIS A 235 8.97 3.65 19.72
C HIS A 235 9.85 2.68 18.93
N VAL A 236 9.36 1.46 18.70
CA VAL A 236 10.04 0.48 17.83
C VAL A 236 10.04 0.97 16.39
N VAL A 237 8.90 1.51 15.93
CA VAL A 237 8.74 2.13 14.60
C VAL A 237 9.65 3.34 14.45
N GLU A 238 9.73 4.22 15.46
CA GLU A 238 10.65 5.37 15.47
C GLU A 238 12.12 4.95 15.41
N LYS A 239 12.52 3.97 16.23
CA LYS A 239 13.88 3.44 16.22
C LYS A 239 14.23 2.83 14.87
N ALA A 240 13.33 2.03 14.31
CA ALA A 240 13.49 1.43 12.99
C ALA A 240 13.60 2.49 11.90
N HIS A 241 12.79 3.56 11.94
CA HIS A 241 12.84 4.64 10.97
C HIS A 241 14.18 5.39 10.99
N LYS A 242 14.73 5.63 12.19
CA LYS A 242 16.03 6.29 12.35
C LYS A 242 17.21 5.41 11.87
N GLN A 243 17.14 4.10 12.11
CA GLN A 243 18.25 3.18 11.80
C GLN A 243 18.19 2.62 10.37
N PHE A 244 16.98 2.34 9.87
CA PHE A 244 16.74 1.63 8.61
C PHE A 244 15.67 2.35 7.77
N PRO A 245 15.88 3.63 7.41
CA PRO A 245 14.87 4.41 6.71
C PRO A 245 14.48 3.77 5.38
N GLY A 246 13.17 3.62 5.17
CA GLY A 246 12.58 3.10 3.93
C GLY A 246 12.65 1.58 3.76
N GLN A 247 12.97 0.84 4.82
CA GLN A 247 13.01 -0.62 4.80
C GLN A 247 11.78 -1.23 5.48
N ASN A 248 11.54 -2.51 5.18
CA ASN A 248 10.66 -3.37 5.96
C ASN A 248 11.48 -4.03 7.06
N ILE A 249 11.04 -3.92 8.32
CA ILE A 249 11.69 -4.49 9.49
C ILE A 249 10.77 -5.56 10.07
N TYR A 250 11.29 -6.79 10.19
CA TYR A 250 10.61 -7.88 10.88
C TYR A 250 11.20 -8.02 12.28
N THR A 251 10.35 -7.95 13.29
CA THR A 251 10.75 -7.95 14.70
C THR A 251 10.49 -9.30 15.35
N THR A 252 10.99 -9.48 16.57
CA THR A 252 10.67 -10.62 17.44
C THR A 252 9.38 -10.43 18.25
N ILE A 253 8.72 -9.27 18.09
CA ILE A 253 7.49 -8.93 18.82
C ILE A 253 6.39 -9.90 18.42
N ASP A 254 5.70 -10.44 19.42
CA ASP A 254 4.47 -11.20 19.23
C ASP A 254 3.30 -10.20 19.13
N TYR A 255 2.57 -10.24 18.01
CA TYR A 255 1.49 -9.27 17.76
C TYR A 255 0.40 -9.32 18.84
N THR A 256 0.00 -10.52 19.26
CA THR A 256 -1.09 -10.69 20.22
C THR A 256 -0.65 -10.24 21.61
N LEU A 257 0.57 -10.55 22.01
CA LEU A 257 1.14 -10.11 23.28
C LEU A 257 1.35 -8.60 23.28
N GLN A 258 1.81 -8.02 22.18
CA GLN A 258 1.96 -6.57 22.03
C GLN A 258 0.60 -5.87 22.20
N GLU A 259 -0.42 -6.29 21.45
CA GLU A 259 -1.76 -5.71 21.52
C GLU A 259 -2.34 -5.77 22.94
N LYS A 260 -2.27 -6.95 23.58
CA LYS A 260 -2.72 -7.14 24.97
C LYS A 260 -1.94 -6.26 25.95
N SER A 261 -0.62 -6.14 25.76
CA SER A 261 0.23 -5.32 26.62
C SER A 261 -0.13 -3.85 26.49
N ILE A 262 -0.28 -3.33 25.26
CA ILE A 262 -0.70 -1.94 25.03
C ILE A 262 -2.06 -1.68 25.66
N HIS A 263 -3.06 -2.54 25.43
CA HIS A 263 -4.40 -2.37 26.00
C HIS A 263 -4.38 -2.35 27.54
N LEU A 264 -3.64 -3.27 28.17
CA LEU A 264 -3.52 -3.35 29.63
C LEU A 264 -2.83 -2.09 30.19
N LEU A 265 -1.76 -1.64 29.55
CA LEU A 265 -1.02 -0.45 29.97
C LEU A 265 -1.83 0.84 29.77
N GLU A 266 -2.60 0.95 28.70
CA GLU A 266 -3.54 2.07 28.49
C GLU A 266 -4.62 2.11 29.56
N GLN A 267 -5.16 0.95 29.96
CA GLN A 267 -6.10 0.86 31.06
C GLN A 267 -5.45 1.27 32.39
N GLN A 268 -4.25 0.75 32.68
CA GLN A 268 -3.52 1.06 33.92
C GLN A 268 -3.10 2.54 33.97
N SER A 269 -2.72 3.13 32.85
CA SER A 269 -2.33 4.53 32.76
C SER A 269 -3.44 5.47 33.21
N LYS A 270 -4.71 5.14 32.92
CA LYS A 270 -5.87 5.95 33.35
C LYS A 270 -6.13 5.88 34.85
N GLU A 271 -5.83 4.74 35.48
CA GLU A 271 -5.93 4.59 36.94
C GLU A 271 -4.79 5.33 37.64
N LEU A 272 -3.56 5.17 37.14
CA LEU A 272 -2.36 5.82 37.67
C LEU A 272 -2.41 7.35 37.51
N GLU A 273 -3.10 7.85 36.49
CA GLU A 273 -3.35 9.28 36.29
C GLU A 273 -3.93 9.97 37.53
N GLN A 274 -4.81 9.29 38.27
CA GLN A 274 -5.44 9.81 39.50
C GLN A 274 -4.42 10.09 40.61
N ASN A 275 -3.23 9.50 40.51
CA ASN A 275 -2.11 9.70 41.42
C ASN A 275 -1.00 10.58 40.82
N GLU A 276 -1.32 11.38 39.79
CA GLU A 276 -0.37 12.23 39.07
C GLU A 276 0.78 11.45 38.39
N ILE A 277 0.54 10.17 38.06
CA ILE A 277 1.49 9.32 37.34
C ILE A 277 1.10 9.29 35.86
N HIS A 278 1.90 9.96 35.04
CA HIS A 278 1.56 10.27 33.65
C HIS A 278 2.31 9.44 32.61
N ASN A 279 3.25 8.60 33.02
CA ASN A 279 4.15 7.89 32.11
C ASN A 279 4.33 6.44 32.55
N LEU A 280 4.14 5.50 31.62
CA LEU A 280 4.25 4.07 31.87
C LEU A 280 5.01 3.39 30.75
N ALA A 281 5.97 2.54 31.09
CA ALA A 281 6.71 1.72 30.14
C ALA A 281 6.74 0.27 30.58
N ALA A 282 6.75 -0.63 29.60
CA ALA A 282 6.84 -2.06 29.85
C ALA A 282 7.59 -2.77 28.73
N LEU A 283 8.32 -3.82 29.12
CA LEU A 283 9.06 -4.69 28.23
C LEU A 283 8.76 -6.14 28.61
N VAL A 284 8.42 -6.96 27.62
CA VAL A 284 8.26 -8.40 27.83
C VAL A 284 9.32 -9.13 27.00
N CYS A 285 10.11 -9.97 27.65
CA CYS A 285 11.24 -10.67 27.05
C CYS A 285 11.12 -12.19 27.20
N ASP A 286 11.53 -12.93 26.16
CA ASP A 286 11.88 -14.34 26.28
C ASP A 286 13.33 -14.44 26.74
N VAL A 287 13.53 -14.80 28.01
CA VAL A 287 14.86 -14.91 28.64
C VAL A 287 15.72 -16.00 27.98
N ARG A 288 15.11 -17.09 27.48
CA ARG A 288 15.85 -18.21 26.88
C ARG A 288 16.33 -17.86 25.47
N LYS A 289 15.50 -17.14 24.71
CA LYS A 289 15.81 -16.73 23.33
C LYS A 289 16.52 -15.38 23.24
N ASN A 290 16.63 -14.66 24.36
CA ASN A 290 17.13 -13.29 24.42
C ASN A 290 16.42 -12.37 23.40
N SER A 291 15.08 -12.46 23.35
CA SER A 291 14.26 -11.73 22.38
C SER A 291 13.17 -10.92 23.06
N ILE A 292 12.84 -9.76 22.49
CA ILE A 292 11.75 -8.90 22.98
C ILE A 292 10.44 -9.35 22.32
N LEU A 293 9.48 -9.74 23.14
CA LEU A 293 8.16 -10.20 22.70
C LEU A 293 7.11 -9.08 22.69
N ALA A 294 7.25 -8.07 23.56
CA ALA A 294 6.44 -6.85 23.53
C ALA A 294 7.24 -5.65 24.05
N TYR A 295 7.00 -4.47 23.47
CA TYR A 295 7.70 -3.23 23.79
C TYR A 295 6.74 -2.05 23.83
N ALA A 296 6.60 -1.43 25.01
CA ALA A 296 5.88 -0.17 25.20
C ALA A 296 6.86 0.85 25.81
N GLY A 297 7.37 1.76 24.98
CA GLY A 297 8.42 2.71 25.37
C GLY A 297 7.90 3.85 26.25
N ASN A 298 6.64 4.24 26.09
CA ASN A 298 5.90 5.15 26.95
C ASN A 298 4.40 5.12 26.59
N ILE A 299 3.53 5.13 27.58
CA ILE A 299 2.07 5.23 27.48
C ILE A 299 1.62 6.30 28.47
N SER A 300 0.74 7.19 28.02
CA SER A 300 0.19 8.29 28.80
C SER A 300 -1.28 8.52 28.47
N ALA A 301 -2.06 8.88 29.48
CA ALA A 301 -3.49 9.17 29.34
C ALA A 301 -3.80 10.64 29.01
N ILE A 302 -2.92 11.59 29.38
CA ILE A 302 -3.21 13.03 29.36
C ILE A 302 -2.70 13.74 28.09
N ALA A 303 -1.47 13.42 27.64
CA ALA A 303 -0.76 14.27 26.68
C ALA A 303 -0.27 13.49 25.46
N GLN A 304 -0.76 13.87 24.27
CA GLN A 304 -0.33 13.29 22.99
C GLN A 304 1.15 13.50 22.68
N LEU A 305 1.84 14.46 23.31
CA LEU A 305 3.24 14.80 23.03
C LEU A 305 4.25 14.02 23.89
N ASP A 306 3.91 13.70 25.15
CA ASP A 306 4.86 13.01 26.05
C ASP A 306 5.06 11.54 25.67
N VAL A 307 4.07 10.95 25.00
CA VAL A 307 4.11 9.56 24.49
C VAL A 307 5.26 9.33 23.51
N PHE A 308 5.78 10.38 22.84
CA PHE A 308 6.90 10.23 21.90
C PHE A 308 8.25 9.99 22.57
N VAL A 309 8.40 10.32 23.86
CA VAL A 309 9.65 10.08 24.59
C VAL A 309 9.71 8.61 24.98
N ASP A 310 10.78 7.90 24.61
CA ASP A 310 11.01 6.51 25.03
C ASP A 310 11.61 6.46 26.44
N ILE A 311 10.75 6.38 27.46
CA ILE A 311 11.21 6.33 28.85
C ILE A 311 11.81 4.97 29.20
N ALA A 312 11.51 3.91 28.45
CA ALA A 312 12.06 2.57 28.66
C ALA A 312 13.58 2.52 28.43
N GLN A 313 14.10 3.39 27.55
CA GLN A 313 15.55 3.53 27.31
C GLN A 313 16.21 4.61 28.16
N THR A 314 15.45 5.36 28.94
CA THR A 314 15.98 6.45 29.75
C THR A 314 16.44 5.90 31.11
N PRO A 315 17.70 6.09 31.53
CA PRO A 315 18.17 5.63 32.84
C PRO A 315 17.32 6.19 33.99
N ARG A 316 16.95 5.33 34.93
CA ARG A 316 16.23 5.67 36.16
C ARG A 316 16.95 5.05 37.36
N SER A 317 16.74 5.60 38.55
CA SER A 317 17.21 4.97 39.79
C SER A 317 16.59 3.58 39.90
N SER A 318 17.43 2.57 40.03
CA SER A 318 17.02 1.17 40.08
C SER A 318 16.61 0.71 41.48
N ASP A 319 16.89 1.52 42.50
CA ASP A 319 16.62 1.23 43.91
C ASP A 319 16.96 -0.24 44.25
N SER A 320 16.02 -0.96 44.86
CA SER A 320 16.22 -2.30 45.39
C SER A 320 16.23 -3.40 44.32
N ILE A 321 15.98 -3.08 43.05
CA ILE A 321 15.93 -4.07 41.95
C ILE A 321 17.30 -4.70 41.70
N LEU A 322 18.40 -3.97 41.92
CA LEU A 322 19.77 -4.48 41.69
C LEU A 322 20.36 -5.26 42.86
N LYS A 323 19.67 -5.35 44.01
CA LYS A 323 20.18 -6.09 45.18
C LYS A 323 20.60 -7.54 44.91
N PRO A 324 19.96 -8.31 44.01
CA PRO A 324 20.40 -9.67 43.69
C PRO A 324 21.69 -9.76 42.85
N LEU A 325 22.16 -8.64 42.28
CA LEU A 325 23.32 -8.58 41.38
C LEU A 325 24.55 -7.92 42.03
N LEU A 326 24.39 -7.31 43.21
CA LEU A 326 25.41 -6.60 44.00
C LEU A 326 25.73 -7.40 45.27
#